data_AF-A0A970A830-F1
#
_entry.id   AF-A0A970A830-F1
#
_cell.length_a   1.000
_cell.length_b   1.000
_cell.length_c   1.000
_cell.angle_alpha   90.00
_cell.angle_beta   90.00
_cell.angle_gamma   90.00
#
_symmetry.space_group_name_H-M   'P 1'
#
loop_
_entity.id
_entity.type
_entity.pdbx_description
1 polymer ?
#
loop_
_entity_poly.entity_id
_entity_poly.type
_entity_poly.pdbx_seq_one_letter_code
_entity_poly.pdbx_strand_id
1 'polypeptide(L)' 'MNLKSEQKRIAFGYDRAANGEIIINEGQAATVRLIYSYYLEGKSLADIKVILEYISIPSPQNKPRWGKQTLSNILSIIG' A
#
# COMPACT_ATOMS: atom_id res chain seq x y z
N MET A 1 0.84 9.11 -30.52
CA MET A 1 0.88 10.04 -29.37
C MET A 1 1.28 9.24 -28.14
N ASN A 2 2.48 9.47 -27.59
CA ASN A 2 3.05 8.65 -26.52
C ASN A 2 2.64 9.24 -25.16
N LEU A 3 1.51 8.80 -24.60
CA LEU A 3 0.92 9.28 -23.34
C LEU A 3 1.59 8.66 -22.10
N LYS A 4 2.92 8.64 -22.07
CA LYS A 4 3.68 8.17 -20.90
C LYS A 4 4.71 9.22 -20.48
N SER A 5 4.25 10.41 -20.11
CA SER A 5 5.11 11.40 -19.48
C SER A 5 4.39 11.99 -18.26
N GLU A 6 5.05 11.89 -17.10
CA GLU A 6 4.78 12.63 -15.86
C GLU A 6 3.59 12.17 -14.97
N GLN A 7 3.35 10.86 -14.83
CA GLN A 7 2.45 10.39 -13.77
C GLN A 7 3.16 10.39 -12.42
N LYS A 8 2.95 11.47 -11.64
CA LYS A 8 3.39 11.59 -10.24
C LYS A 8 2.85 10.39 -9.44
N ARG A 9 3.74 9.67 -8.75
CA ARG A 9 3.42 8.43 -8.03
C ARG A 9 2.39 8.72 -6.93
N ILE A 10 1.29 7.97 -6.91
CA ILE A 10 0.23 8.08 -5.90
C ILE A 10 0.52 7.10 -4.76
N ALA A 11 0.24 7.52 -3.52
CA ALA A 11 0.42 6.69 -2.34
C ALA A 11 -0.56 5.52 -2.33
N PHE A 12 -0.15 4.40 -1.74
CA PHE A 12 -1.05 3.25 -1.56
C PHE A 12 -2.18 3.63 -0.58
N GLY A 13 -3.42 3.29 -0.92
CA GLY A 13 -4.62 3.82 -0.25
C GLY A 13 -5.39 4.84 -1.07
N TYR A 14 -4.85 5.25 -2.22
CA TYR A 14 -5.45 6.26 -3.09
C TYR A 14 -5.43 5.83 -4.55
N ASP A 15 -6.48 6.19 -5.28
CA ASP A 15 -6.58 6.06 -6.73
C ASP A 15 -6.69 7.43 -7.40
N ARG A 16 -6.40 7.47 -8.71
CA ARG A 16 -6.71 8.64 -9.55
C ARG A 16 -8.01 8.40 -10.29
N ALA A 17 -9.01 9.22 -10.03
CA ALA A 17 -10.25 9.21 -10.79
C ALA A 17 -10.02 9.71 -12.22
N ALA A 18 -10.97 9.43 -13.12
CA ALA A 18 -10.86 9.80 -14.54
C ALA A 18 -10.73 11.32 -14.77
N ASN A 19 -11.23 12.13 -13.84
CA ASN A 19 -11.11 13.59 -13.83
C ASN A 19 -9.76 14.10 -13.29
N GLY A 20 -8.85 13.20 -12.86
CA GLY A 20 -7.55 13.55 -12.31
C GLY A 20 -7.52 13.75 -10.80
N GLU A 21 -8.66 13.69 -10.11
CA GLU A 21 -8.74 13.80 -8.65
C GLU A 21 -8.14 12.58 -7.96
N ILE A 22 -7.59 12.79 -6.77
CA ILE A 22 -7.10 11.73 -5.89
C ILE A 22 -8.24 11.34 -4.96
N ILE A 23 -8.71 10.10 -5.08
CA ILE A 23 -9.78 9.54 -4.26
C ILE A 23 -9.24 8.43 -3.38
N ILE A 24 -9.90 8.18 -2.24
CA ILE A 24 -9.52 7.08 -1.35
C ILE A 24 -9.91 5.77 -2.03
N ASN A 25 -8.95 4.85 -2.14
CA ASN A 25 -9.25 3.45 -2.42
C ASN A 25 -9.50 2.75 -1.09
N GLU A 26 -10.76 2.56 -0.71
CA GLU A 26 -11.11 2.02 0.61
C GLU A 26 -10.53 0.62 0.87
N GLY A 27 -10.39 -0.22 -0.16
CA GLY A 27 -9.76 -1.54 -0.01
C GLY A 27 -8.27 -1.44 0.35
N GLN A 28 -7.55 -0.56 -0.34
CA GLN A 28 -6.14 -0.30 -0.02
C GLN A 28 -6.00 0.46 1.31
N ALA A 29 -6.90 1.40 1.61
CA ALA A 29 -6.90 2.14 2.88
C ALA A 29 -7.15 1.22 4.07
N ALA A 30 -8.05 0.23 3.94
CA ALA A 30 -8.24 -0.81 4.95
C ALA A 30 -6.96 -1.64 5.16
N THR A 31 -6.25 -1.94 4.08
CA THR A 31 -4.94 -2.63 4.17
C THR A 31 -3.91 -1.78 4.90
N VAL A 32 -3.86 -0.46 4.65
CA VAL A 32 -2.97 0.47 5.38
C VAL A 32 -3.29 0.46 6.88
N ARG A 33 -4.58 0.55 7.25
CA ARG A 33 -5.03 0.47 8.66
C ARG A 33 -4.61 -0.86 9.31
N LEU A 34 -4.75 -1.97 8.58
CA LEU A 34 -4.34 -3.29 9.04
C LEU A 34 -2.82 -3.40 9.28
N ILE A 35 -2.01 -2.86 8.36
CA ILE A 35 -0.55 -2.81 8.50
C ILE A 35 -0.15 -2.05 9.78
N TYR A 36 -0.78 -0.91 10.03
CA TYR A 36 -0.54 -0.13 11.25
C TYR A 36 -0.95 -0.88 12.52
N SER A 37 -2.11 -1.57 12.52
CA SER A 37 -2.54 -2.41 13.65
C SER A 37 -1.46 -3.42 14.05
N TYR A 38 -0.99 -4.22 13.08
CA TYR A 38 0.04 -5.22 13.36
C TYR A 38 1.37 -4.61 13.80
N TYR A 39 1.75 -3.46 13.24
CA TYR A 39 2.94 -2.76 13.68
C TYR A 39 2.83 -2.27 15.13
N LEU A 40 1.68 -1.70 15.52
CA LEU A 40 1.41 -1.27 16.90
C LEU A 40 1.32 -2.45 17.89
N GLU A 41 0.93 -3.63 17.41
CA GLU A 41 1.00 -4.90 18.17
C GLU A 41 2.43 -5.45 18.30
N GLY A 42 3.44 -4.77 17.75
CA GLY A 42 4.85 -5.15 17.84
C GLY A 42 5.30 -6.19 16.80
N LYS A 43 4.50 -6.46 15.76
CA LYS A 43 4.92 -7.35 14.67
C LYS A 43 6.05 -6.72 13.86
N SER A 44 7.05 -7.53 13.50
CA SER A 44 8.11 -7.07 12.61
C SER A 44 7.61 -6.89 11.18
N LEU A 45 8.33 -6.15 10.34
CA LEU A 45 8.01 -6.03 8.91
C LEU A 45 7.99 -7.40 8.20
N ALA A 46 8.79 -8.36 8.67
CA ALA A 46 8.79 -9.72 8.13
C ALA A 46 7.51 -10.47 8.50
N ASP A 47 7.03 -10.32 9.74
CA ASP A 47 5.79 -10.94 10.19
C ASP A 47 4.58 -10.35 9.47
N ILE A 48 4.52 -9.02 9.35
CA ILE A 48 3.45 -8.32 8.64
C ILE A 48 3.39 -8.79 7.18
N LYS A 49 4.54 -8.90 6.51
CA LYS A 49 4.62 -9.46 5.16
C LYS A 49 3.99 -10.86 5.10
N VAL A 50 4.42 -11.78 5.96
CA VAL A 50 3.92 -13.16 5.97
C VAL A 50 2.41 -13.20 6.22
N ILE A 51 1.91 -12.39 7.15
CA ILE A 51 0.48 -12.29 7.45
C ILE A 51 -0.31 -11.84 6.22
N LEU A 52 0.12 -10.75 5.56
CA LEU A 52 -0.56 -10.23 4.36
C LEU A 52 -0.57 -11.23 3.20
N GLU A 53 0.55 -11.94 3.01
CA GLU A 53 0.66 -13.00 2.00
C GLU A 53 -0.25 -14.19 2.34
N TYR A 54 -0.33 -14.58 3.62
CA TYR A 54 -1.20 -15.66 4.09
C TYR A 54 -2.68 -15.36 3.89
N ILE A 55 -3.12 -14.14 4.19
CA ILE A 55 -4.52 -13.70 3.95
C ILE A 55 -4.77 -13.22 2.51
N SER A 56 -3.81 -13.47 1.60
CA SER A 56 -3.92 -13.21 0.15
C SER A 56 -4.23 -11.74 -0.21
N ILE A 57 -3.76 -10.79 0.59
CA ILE A 57 -3.86 -9.36 0.23
C ILE A 57 -2.73 -9.02 -0.75
N PRO A 58 -3.05 -8.59 -1.98
CA PRO A 58 -2.04 -8.24 -2.98
C PRO A 58 -1.33 -6.93 -2.62
N SER A 59 -0.06 -6.83 -2.99
CA SER A 59 0.72 -5.60 -2.83
C SER A 59 0.28 -4.50 -3.81
N PRO A 60 0.75 -3.25 -3.67
CA PRO A 60 0.35 -2.13 -4.53
C PRO A 60 0.51 -2.36 -6.04
N GLN A 61 1.38 -3.28 -6.45
CA GLN A 61 1.63 -3.64 -7.86
C GLN A 61 0.88 -4.92 -8.28
N ASN A 62 -0.16 -5.32 -7.54
CA ASN A 62 -0.86 -6.60 -7.68
C ASN A 62 0.09 -7.80 -7.63
N LYS A 63 1.15 -7.72 -6.83
CA LYS A 63 2.08 -8.84 -6.64
C LYS A 63 1.64 -9.66 -5.43
N PRO A 64 1.80 -11.00 -5.48
CA PRO A 64 1.46 -11.88 -4.36
C PRO A 64 2.42 -11.72 -3.19
N ARG A 65 3.58 -11.08 -3.38
CA ARG A 65 4.58 -10.86 -2.33
C ARG A 65 4.68 -9.39 -1.94
N TRP A 66 4.81 -9.14 -0.64
CA TRP A 66 5.05 -7.80 -0.10
C TRP A 66 6.55 -7.53 0.06
N GLY A 67 7.00 -6.38 -0.45
CA GLY A 67 8.37 -5.90 -0.24
C GLY A 67 8.51 -5.23 1.11
N LYS A 68 9.61 -5.51 1.84
CA LYS A 68 9.91 -4.83 3.11
C LYS A 68 9.96 -3.30 2.95
N GLN A 69 10.50 -2.81 1.83
CA GLN A 69 10.54 -1.38 1.52
C GLN A 69 9.13 -0.78 1.37
N THR A 70 8.20 -1.52 0.77
CA THR A 70 6.81 -1.06 0.62
C THR A 70 6.14 -0.89 1.99
N LEU A 71 6.31 -1.87 2.88
CA LEU A 71 5.79 -1.80 4.25
C LEU A 71 6.43 -0.65 5.03
N SER A 72 7.76 -0.49 4.93
CA SER A 72 8.47 0.63 5.54
C SER A 72 7.94 1.96 5.05
N ASN A 73 7.75 2.13 3.73
CA ASN A 73 7.25 3.38 3.17
C ASN A 73 5.82 3.69 3.64
N ILE A 74 4.96 2.67 3.80
CA ILE A 74 3.59 2.87 4.32
C ILE A 74 3.64 3.35 5.77
N LEU A 75 4.51 2.76 6.60
CA LEU A 75 4.64 3.13 8.00
C LEU A 75 5.32 4.50 8.20
N SER A 76 6.18 4.93 7.27
CA SER A 76 6.83 6.25 7.28
C SER A 76 5.90 7.41 6.92
N ILE A 77 4.65 7.17 6.51
CA ILE A 77 3.70 8.23 6.13
C ILE A 77 3.22 9.05 7.35
N ILE A 78 3.38 8.55 8.56
CA ILE A 78 2.95 9.21 9.83
C ILE A 78 4.10 9.26 10.86
N GLY A 79 5.36 9.24 10.41
CA GLY A 79 6.55 9.34 11.26
C GLY A 79 7.30 10.66 11.07
#